data_AF-A0ABD3M6Z5-F1
#
_entry.id   AF-A0ABD3M6Z5-F1
#
_cell.length_a   1.000
_cell.length_b   1.000
_cell.length_c   1.000
_cell.angle_alpha   90.00
_cell.angle_beta   90.00
_cell.angle_gamma   90.00
#
_symmetry.space_group_name_H-M   'P 1'
#
loop_
_entity.id
_entity.type
_entity.pdbx_description
1 polymer ?
#
loop_
_entity_poly.entity_id
_entity_poly.type
_entity_poly.pdbx_seq_one_letter_code
_entity_poly.pdbx_strand_id
1 'polypeptide(L)'
;MSRDIANDTEMITMSVKPTIVSLEQTVVARRPLLSVGANAFVSAIFTALVLPLFPPSANADFAPGGTLLDREVSITYGNLEASPTRARDNSNVLFPQDNYYKFGAAARWILPPGSTDYPLTVPFVPSQRRYDALKKYGPKVKQAVDAIVRIGSSSTTADNVPERTDPSYQLRSLGLIADSFLASDNTGTTNELMLARWYINEMYLRIGDYRDALVRGDAEEAKTCYASLTKAMNSYLSLLNRSITSKVGDQFGYI
;
A
#
# COMPACT_ATOMS: atom_id res chain seq x y z
N MET A 1 -32.60 55.33 -34.28
CA MET A 1 -32.64 53.88 -34.02
C MET A 1 -32.18 53.68 -32.57
N SER A 2 -32.98 54.09 -31.60
CA SER A 2 -33.94 53.28 -30.81
C SER A 2 -33.40 51.91 -30.39
N ARG A 3 -33.21 51.80 -29.07
CA ARG A 3 -32.91 50.60 -28.27
C ARG A 3 -34.12 49.69 -28.24
N ASP A 4 -33.89 48.38 -28.21
CA ASP A 4 -34.81 47.44 -27.56
C ASP A 4 -34.01 46.51 -26.63
N ILE A 5 -34.53 46.42 -25.41
CA ILE A 5 -34.06 45.68 -24.26
C ILE A 5 -34.95 44.43 -24.20
N ALA A 6 -34.37 43.23 -24.20
CA ALA A 6 -35.08 42.00 -23.88
C ALA A 6 -34.52 41.42 -22.58
N ASN A 7 -35.38 41.43 -21.58
CA ASN A 7 -35.24 40.90 -20.24
C ASN A 7 -35.93 39.53 -20.26
N ASP A 8 -35.23 38.43 -19.96
CA ASP A 8 -35.89 37.13 -19.72
C ASP A 8 -35.29 36.49 -18.47
N THR A 9 -36.04 36.64 -17.38
CA THR A 9 -35.85 36.02 -16.07
C THR A 9 -36.86 34.89 -15.95
N GLU A 10 -36.44 33.64 -16.20
CA GLU A 10 -37.29 32.48 -15.92
C GLU A 10 -37.02 31.94 -14.51
N MET A 11 -38.04 32.06 -13.66
CA MET A 11 -38.13 31.44 -12.35
C MET A 11 -38.61 29.99 -12.49
N ILE A 12 -37.77 29.02 -12.12
CA ILE A 12 -38.18 27.62 -11.99
C ILE A 12 -38.82 27.42 -10.60
N THR A 13 -40.12 27.13 -10.63
CA THR A 13 -40.95 26.84 -9.46
C THR A 13 -40.83 25.35 -9.08
N MET A 14 -40.55 25.09 -7.80
CA MET A 14 -40.62 23.75 -7.20
C MET A 14 -42.09 23.37 -6.99
N SER A 15 -42.50 22.18 -7.44
CA SER A 15 -43.80 21.59 -7.12
C SER A 15 -43.61 20.18 -6.58
N VAL A 16 -43.89 20.03 -5.29
CA VAL A 16 -43.87 18.78 -4.52
C VAL A 16 -45.27 18.17 -4.57
N LYS A 17 -45.39 16.88 -4.91
CA LYS A 17 -46.59 16.06 -4.72
C LYS A 17 -46.40 15.11 -3.53
N PRO A 18 -47.33 15.04 -2.56
CA PRO A 18 -47.28 14.03 -1.50
C PRO A 18 -48.24 12.85 -1.78
N THR A 19 -48.21 11.89 -0.84
CA THR A 19 -49.24 10.87 -0.49
C THR A 19 -49.12 9.50 -1.23
N ILE A 20 -49.29 8.29 -0.67
CA ILE A 20 -49.91 7.72 0.56
C ILE A 20 -49.15 6.42 0.97
N VAL A 21 -49.08 6.15 2.28
CA VAL A 21 -48.62 4.91 2.93
C VAL A 21 -49.70 3.81 2.87
N SER A 22 -49.33 2.55 2.61
CA SER A 22 -50.17 1.40 2.94
C SER A 22 -49.36 0.32 3.67
N LEU A 23 -49.82 -0.01 4.87
CA LEU A 23 -49.38 -1.10 5.74
C LEU A 23 -50.39 -2.24 5.56
N GLU A 24 -49.93 -3.42 5.15
CA GLU A 24 -50.67 -4.66 5.41
C GLU A 24 -49.79 -5.64 6.18
N GLN A 25 -50.20 -5.84 7.44
CA GLN A 25 -49.81 -6.96 8.28
C GLN A 25 -50.63 -8.19 7.85
N THR A 26 -49.98 -9.34 7.73
CA THR A 26 -50.65 -10.63 7.92
C THR A 26 -49.86 -11.46 8.93
N VAL A 27 -50.44 -11.56 10.13
CA VAL A 27 -50.10 -12.53 11.17
C VAL A 27 -51.05 -13.71 11.00
N VAL A 28 -50.54 -14.93 10.79
CA VAL A 28 -51.22 -16.17 11.20
C VAL A 28 -50.17 -17.16 11.71
N ALA A 29 -50.49 -17.77 12.85
CA ALA A 29 -49.63 -18.54 13.73
C ALA A 29 -49.87 -20.07 13.68
N ARG A 30 -48.99 -20.81 14.39
CA ARG A 30 -49.10 -22.18 14.97
C ARG A 30 -48.69 -23.34 14.02
N ARG A 31 -47.89 -24.35 14.40
CA ARG A 31 -47.46 -24.93 15.71
C ARG A 31 -46.19 -25.82 15.51
N PRO A 32 -45.53 -26.25 16.61
CA PRO A 32 -44.26 -27.00 16.60
C PRO A 32 -44.47 -28.53 16.64
N LEU A 33 -43.47 -29.29 16.21
CA LEU A 33 -43.36 -30.73 16.49
C LEU A 33 -41.91 -31.09 16.81
N LEU A 34 -41.63 -31.15 18.11
CA LEU A 34 -40.60 -32.02 18.68
C LEU A 34 -41.06 -33.48 18.49
N SER A 35 -40.22 -34.34 17.94
CA SER A 35 -40.22 -35.75 18.31
C SER A 35 -38.80 -36.21 18.62
N VAL A 36 -38.68 -36.69 19.85
CA VAL A 36 -37.54 -37.30 20.52
C VAL A 36 -37.07 -38.56 19.78
N GLY A 37 -35.74 -38.74 19.72
CA GLY A 37 -35.09 -40.01 19.42
C GLY A 37 -33.71 -40.02 20.10
N ALA A 38 -33.67 -40.49 21.33
CA ALA A 38 -32.47 -40.71 22.13
C ALA A 38 -31.76 -42.02 21.74
N ASN A 39 -30.50 -42.14 22.18
CA ASN A 39 -29.56 -43.27 22.12
C ASN A 39 -28.59 -43.20 20.93
N ALA A 40 -27.28 -43.34 21.04
CA ALA A 40 -26.41 -43.69 22.16
C ALA A 40 -24.93 -43.55 21.71
N PHE A 41 -24.07 -43.22 22.67
CA PHE A 41 -22.64 -43.61 22.82
C PHE A 41 -21.54 -43.09 21.85
N VAL A 42 -20.68 -42.26 22.47
CA VAL A 42 -19.19 -42.29 22.49
C VAL A 42 -18.44 -42.29 21.15
N SER A 43 -17.84 -41.14 20.83
CA SER A 43 -16.41 -41.08 20.56
C SER A 43 -15.88 -39.69 20.89
N ALA A 44 -14.97 -39.63 21.87
CA ALA A 44 -14.03 -38.52 21.97
C ALA A 44 -13.14 -38.50 20.72
N ILE A 45 -12.68 -37.32 20.31
CA ILE A 45 -11.33 -36.98 19.83
C ILE A 45 -11.39 -35.62 19.09
N PHE A 46 -10.70 -34.63 19.68
CA PHE A 46 -10.15 -33.41 19.07
C PHE A 46 -11.03 -32.61 18.10
N THR A 47 -11.84 -31.69 18.64
CA THR A 47 -12.10 -30.44 17.93
C THR A 47 -10.84 -29.59 18.03
N ALA A 48 -9.99 -29.69 17.00
CA ALA A 48 -8.94 -28.72 16.77
C ALA A 48 -9.61 -27.34 16.69
N LEU A 49 -9.29 -26.49 17.67
CA LEU A 49 -9.53 -25.06 17.61
C LEU A 49 -8.69 -24.54 16.44
N VAL A 50 -9.26 -24.53 15.23
CA VAL A 50 -8.72 -23.77 14.11
C VAL A 50 -9.00 -22.31 14.44
N LEU A 51 -8.13 -21.73 15.26
CA LEU A 51 -7.92 -20.29 15.23
C LEU A 51 -7.57 -19.94 13.78
N PRO A 52 -8.22 -18.96 13.15
CA PRO A 52 -7.64 -18.36 11.96
C PRO A 52 -6.36 -17.64 12.42
N LEU A 53 -5.23 -18.33 12.30
CA LEU A 53 -3.96 -17.67 12.10
C LEU A 53 -4.13 -16.81 10.85
N PHE A 54 -3.85 -15.52 11.00
CA PHE A 54 -3.97 -14.45 10.02
C PHE A 54 -5.37 -13.82 9.91
N PRO A 55 -5.53 -12.54 10.32
CA PRO A 55 -6.70 -11.78 9.89
C PRO A 55 -6.73 -11.75 8.35
N PRO A 56 -7.92 -11.75 7.74
CA PRO A 56 -8.02 -11.62 6.29
C PRO A 56 -7.26 -10.36 5.87
N SER A 57 -6.42 -10.50 4.84
CA SER A 57 -5.68 -9.38 4.27
C SER A 57 -6.68 -8.29 3.93
N ALA A 58 -6.75 -7.25 4.78
CA ALA A 58 -7.55 -6.09 4.48
C ALA A 58 -6.96 -5.53 3.19
N ASN A 59 -7.70 -5.70 2.09
CA ASN A 59 -7.51 -4.84 0.95
C ASN A 59 -7.63 -3.44 1.54
N ALA A 60 -6.59 -2.62 1.36
CA ALA A 60 -6.64 -1.23 1.74
C ALA A 60 -7.63 -0.55 0.78
N ASP A 61 -8.92 -0.83 0.97
CA ASP A 61 -9.99 -0.18 0.23
C ASP A 61 -10.01 1.26 0.70
N PHE A 62 -9.84 2.14 -0.28
CA PHE A 62 -9.80 3.58 -0.11
C PHE A 62 -11.19 4.06 0.29
N ALA A 63 -11.45 4.22 1.59
CA ALA A 63 -12.70 4.79 2.08
C ALA A 63 -12.66 6.34 2.03
N PRO A 64 -13.66 7.00 1.42
CA PRO A 64 -13.76 8.46 1.43
C PRO A 64 -14.45 8.92 2.72
N GLY A 65 -13.73 9.69 3.55
CA GLY A 65 -14.30 10.50 4.64
C GLY A 65 -14.07 9.98 6.08
N GLY A 66 -13.38 10.79 6.88
CA GLY A 66 -13.51 10.92 8.35
C GLY A 66 -13.46 9.67 9.26
N THR A 67 -12.30 9.45 9.89
CA THR A 67 -12.09 8.94 11.28
C THR A 67 -13.07 7.97 11.95
N LEU A 68 -13.64 6.99 11.24
CA LEU A 68 -14.33 5.85 11.84
C LEU A 68 -13.71 4.56 11.32
N LEU A 69 -12.56 4.20 11.87
CA LEU A 69 -12.00 2.87 11.67
C LEU A 69 -12.50 1.99 12.80
N ASP A 70 -13.05 0.82 12.50
CA ASP A 70 -13.43 -0.20 13.49
C ASP A 70 -12.20 -0.90 14.11
N ARG A 71 -11.03 -0.27 14.04
CA ARG A 71 -9.73 -0.84 14.42
C ARG A 71 -8.84 0.25 15.01
N GLU A 72 -7.89 -0.17 15.86
CA GLU A 72 -6.85 0.72 16.34
C GLU A 72 -5.92 1.16 15.18
N VAL A 73 -5.59 2.44 15.15
CA VAL A 73 -4.63 3.01 14.18
C VAL A 73 -3.23 2.48 14.52
N SER A 74 -2.69 1.59 13.69
CA SER A 74 -1.34 1.04 13.85
C SER A 74 -0.52 1.20 12.58
N ILE A 75 0.75 1.56 12.72
CA ILE A 75 1.69 1.66 11.59
C ILE A 75 1.99 0.30 10.94
N THR A 76 1.64 -0.81 11.59
CA THR A 76 1.83 -2.18 11.10
C THR A 76 0.52 -2.89 10.75
N TYR A 77 -0.63 -2.21 10.86
CA TYR A 77 -1.90 -2.86 10.54
C TYR A 77 -1.91 -3.28 9.07
N GLY A 78 -2.25 -4.55 8.79
CA GLY A 78 -2.26 -5.10 7.43
C GLY A 78 -0.88 -5.53 6.90
N ASN A 79 0.21 -5.16 7.58
CA ASN A 79 1.55 -5.67 7.32
C ASN A 79 2.43 -5.55 8.59
N LEU A 80 2.55 -6.68 9.31
CA LEU A 80 3.32 -6.79 10.55
C LEU A 80 4.83 -6.53 10.36
N GLU A 81 5.31 -6.65 9.12
CA GLU A 81 6.71 -6.44 8.75
C GLU A 81 7.00 -5.00 8.32
N ALA A 82 6.04 -4.08 8.44
CA ALA A 82 6.32 -2.66 8.25
C ALA A 82 7.24 -2.13 9.36
N SER A 83 8.05 -1.12 9.07
CA SER A 83 8.98 -0.55 10.04
C SER A 83 8.25 -0.05 11.30
N PRO A 84 8.66 -0.51 12.51
CA PRO A 84 8.08 -0.08 13.76
C PRO A 84 8.47 1.35 14.14
N THR A 85 9.49 1.93 13.49
CA THR A 85 9.95 3.29 13.76
C THR A 85 9.20 4.34 12.95
N ARG A 86 8.30 3.95 12.03
CA ARG A 86 7.44 4.92 11.31
C ARG A 86 6.64 5.75 12.31
N ALA A 87 6.72 7.07 12.19
CA ALA A 87 5.83 7.97 12.91
C ALA A 87 4.40 7.89 12.34
N ARG A 88 3.39 7.89 13.21
CA ARG A 88 1.97 7.78 12.80
C ARG A 88 1.52 8.89 11.86
N ASP A 89 2.17 10.05 11.92
CA ASP A 89 1.93 11.23 11.10
C ASP A 89 2.85 11.33 9.86
N ASN A 90 3.68 10.30 9.61
CA ASN A 90 4.71 10.30 8.56
C ASN A 90 5.72 11.47 8.65
N SER A 91 5.92 12.06 9.84
CA SER A 91 6.88 13.14 10.04
C SER A 91 8.34 12.73 9.83
N ASN A 92 8.64 11.44 9.97
CA ASN A 92 10.01 10.91 9.91
C ASN A 92 10.35 10.14 8.62
N VAL A 93 9.60 10.36 7.54
CA VAL A 93 9.84 9.70 6.23
C VAL A 93 10.16 10.69 5.11
N LEU A 94 10.64 10.20 3.97
CA LEU A 94 11.08 11.04 2.84
C LEU A 94 9.93 11.74 2.13
N PHE A 95 8.79 11.04 2.00
CA PHE A 95 7.59 11.55 1.36
C PHE A 95 6.44 11.66 2.39
N PRO A 96 6.39 12.76 3.17
CA PRO A 96 5.42 12.92 4.26
C PRO A 96 4.00 13.24 3.78
N GLN A 97 3.85 13.71 2.54
CA GLN A 97 2.57 14.13 1.95
C GLN A 97 1.71 12.93 1.51
N ASP A 98 2.29 11.73 1.44
CA ASP A 98 1.62 10.53 0.93
C ASP A 98 0.76 9.84 2.00
N ASN A 99 -0.19 10.63 2.49
CA ASN A 99 -1.14 10.28 3.53
C ASN A 99 -2.22 9.28 3.09
N TYR A 100 -2.12 8.61 1.94
CA TYR A 100 -3.18 7.69 1.51
C TYR A 100 -3.30 6.43 2.38
N TYR A 101 -2.28 6.15 3.21
CA TYR A 101 -2.33 5.19 4.31
C TYR A 101 -2.80 5.81 5.64
N LYS A 102 -3.53 6.93 5.56
CA LYS A 102 -3.94 7.93 6.60
C LYS A 102 -4.46 7.41 7.92
N PHE A 103 -4.74 6.13 7.97
CA PHE A 103 -5.53 5.45 8.97
C PHE A 103 -4.76 4.29 9.60
N GLY A 104 -3.41 4.40 9.59
CA GLY A 104 -2.52 3.38 10.10
C GLY A 104 -2.82 2.05 9.43
N ALA A 105 -2.68 1.97 8.11
CA ALA A 105 -2.56 0.70 7.41
C ALA A 105 -1.22 0.68 6.70
N ALA A 106 -0.40 -0.32 6.96
CA ALA A 106 0.78 -0.56 6.15
C ALA A 106 0.38 -1.22 4.82
N ALA A 107 1.08 -0.85 3.75
CA ALA A 107 0.88 -1.51 2.47
C ALA A 107 1.37 -2.96 2.55
N ARG A 108 0.73 -3.86 1.82
CA ARG A 108 1.23 -5.24 1.68
C ARG A 108 2.45 -5.27 0.77
N TRP A 109 3.37 -6.20 1.03
CA TRP A 109 4.45 -6.50 0.08
C TRP A 109 3.93 -7.19 -1.18
N ILE A 110 4.66 -7.05 -2.28
CA ILE A 110 4.41 -7.81 -3.51
C ILE A 110 5.28 -9.07 -3.45
N LEU A 111 4.65 -10.19 -3.13
CA LEU A 111 5.33 -11.49 -2.98
C LEU A 111 4.59 -12.56 -3.78
N PRO A 112 5.30 -13.43 -4.53
CA PRO A 112 6.75 -13.37 -4.80
C PRO A 112 7.13 -12.14 -5.66
N PRO A 113 8.43 -11.74 -5.73
CA PRO A 113 8.88 -10.68 -6.62
C PRO A 113 8.40 -10.91 -8.06
N GLY A 114 7.89 -9.86 -8.69
CA GLY A 114 7.28 -9.93 -10.03
C GLY A 114 5.79 -10.34 -10.04
N SER A 115 5.19 -10.66 -8.90
CA SER A 115 3.74 -10.89 -8.82
C SER A 115 2.95 -9.66 -9.28
N THR A 116 1.85 -9.92 -9.96
CA THR A 116 0.87 -8.93 -10.40
C THR A 116 -0.40 -8.90 -9.55
N ASP A 117 -0.45 -9.70 -8.48
CA ASP A 117 -1.64 -9.85 -7.63
C ASP A 117 -1.94 -8.58 -6.83
N TYR A 118 -0.94 -7.73 -6.63
CA TYR A 118 -1.08 -6.45 -5.97
C TYR A 118 -0.08 -5.42 -6.52
N PRO A 119 -0.51 -4.17 -6.79
CA PRO A 119 -1.89 -3.77 -7.09
C PRO A 119 -2.36 -4.46 -8.39
N LEU A 120 -3.65 -4.70 -8.58
CA LEU A 120 -4.13 -5.43 -9.76
C LEU A 120 -3.90 -4.67 -11.07
N THR A 121 -3.97 -3.35 -11.02
CA THR A 121 -3.78 -2.46 -12.17
C THR A 121 -2.55 -1.59 -12.00
N VAL A 122 -1.98 -1.14 -13.12
CA VAL A 122 -0.98 -0.06 -13.15
C VAL A 122 -1.54 1.08 -14.02
N PRO A 123 -1.28 2.34 -13.65
CA PRO A 123 -1.77 3.48 -14.41
C PRO A 123 -1.10 3.56 -15.78
N PHE A 124 -1.84 4.10 -16.75
CA PHE A 124 -1.29 4.33 -18.07
C PHE A 124 -0.34 5.55 -18.05
N VAL A 125 0.88 5.35 -18.55
CA VAL A 125 1.86 6.42 -18.77
C VAL A 125 2.49 6.28 -20.17
N PRO A 126 2.66 7.36 -20.94
CA PRO A 126 3.26 7.31 -22.27
C PRO A 126 4.63 6.60 -22.27
N SER A 127 4.87 5.77 -23.28
CA SER A 127 6.12 5.00 -23.38
C SER A 127 7.35 5.90 -23.51
N GLN A 128 7.23 7.04 -24.19
CA GLN A 128 8.33 8.00 -24.35
C GLN A 128 8.80 8.55 -23.00
N ARG A 129 7.85 8.99 -22.15
CA ARG A 129 8.15 9.49 -20.79
C ARG A 129 8.87 8.43 -19.96
N ARG A 130 8.40 7.18 -20.02
CA ARG A 130 9.02 6.05 -19.32
C ARG A 130 10.43 5.75 -19.85
N TYR A 131 10.63 5.78 -21.16
CA TYR A 131 11.94 5.58 -21.79
C TYR A 131 12.94 6.66 -21.35
N ASP A 132 12.57 7.93 -21.43
CA ASP A 132 13.44 9.05 -21.04
C ASP A 132 13.80 9.00 -19.54
N ALA A 133 12.82 8.66 -18.71
CA ALA A 133 13.04 8.47 -17.28
C ALA A 133 13.91 7.24 -16.98
N LEU A 134 13.73 6.11 -17.68
CA LEU A 134 14.57 4.93 -17.52
C LEU A 134 16.03 5.26 -17.89
N LYS A 135 16.24 5.99 -18.98
CA LYS A 135 17.56 6.44 -19.40
C LYS A 135 18.23 7.36 -18.38
N LYS A 136 17.48 8.28 -17.77
CA LYS A 136 18.00 9.27 -16.81
C LYS A 136 18.21 8.71 -15.40
N TYR A 137 17.28 7.89 -14.92
CA TYR A 137 17.23 7.46 -13.53
C TYR A 137 17.53 5.96 -13.35
N GLY A 138 17.47 5.15 -14.40
CA GLY A 138 17.79 3.72 -14.35
C GLY A 138 19.16 3.39 -13.74
N PRO A 139 20.25 4.09 -14.10
CA PRO A 139 21.55 3.90 -13.44
C PRO A 139 21.51 4.19 -11.93
N LYS A 140 20.66 5.12 -11.49
CA LYS A 140 20.50 5.46 -10.06
C LYS A 140 19.70 4.41 -9.31
N VAL A 141 18.73 3.76 -9.96
CA VAL A 141 18.03 2.59 -9.41
C VAL A 141 19.02 1.45 -9.19
N LYS A 142 19.89 1.16 -10.18
CA LYS A 142 20.94 0.16 -10.05
C LYS A 142 21.90 0.49 -8.88
N GLN A 143 22.32 1.75 -8.77
CA GLN A 143 23.14 2.20 -7.64
C GLN A 143 22.45 1.98 -6.28
N ALA A 144 21.15 2.25 -6.18
CA ALA A 144 20.38 2.00 -4.96
C ALA A 144 20.32 0.51 -4.60
N VAL A 145 20.09 -0.34 -5.61
CA VAL A 145 20.09 -1.81 -5.48
C VAL A 145 21.46 -2.29 -4.98
N ASP A 146 22.54 -1.85 -5.62
CA ASP A 146 23.91 -2.23 -5.23
C ASP A 146 24.26 -1.77 -3.81
N ALA A 147 23.76 -0.60 -3.39
CA ALA A 147 23.94 -0.11 -2.03
C ALA A 147 23.21 -1.00 -1.01
N ILE A 148 21.96 -1.41 -1.30
CA ILE A 148 21.20 -2.31 -0.42
C ILE A 148 21.82 -3.72 -0.37
N VAL A 149 22.29 -4.26 -1.50
CA VAL A 149 23.00 -5.55 -1.53
C VAL A 149 24.24 -5.50 -0.64
N ARG A 150 24.99 -4.39 -0.69
CA ARG A 150 26.20 -4.19 0.12
C ARG A 150 25.92 -4.19 1.62
N ILE A 151 24.81 -3.60 2.05
CA ILE A 151 24.39 -3.61 3.47
C ILE A 151 24.29 -5.05 3.99
N GLY A 152 23.76 -5.97 3.19
CA GLY A 152 23.57 -7.38 3.57
C GLY A 152 24.82 -8.25 3.57
N SER A 153 26.01 -7.67 3.32
CA SER A 153 27.25 -8.43 3.28
C SER A 153 27.61 -9.02 4.65
N SER A 154 28.24 -10.20 4.67
CA SER A 154 28.60 -10.90 5.91
C SER A 154 29.65 -10.18 6.79
N SER A 155 30.30 -9.14 6.27
CA SER A 155 31.29 -8.31 6.99
C SER A 155 30.74 -6.96 7.46
N THR A 156 29.42 -6.76 7.38
CA THR A 156 28.81 -5.46 7.71
C THR A 156 28.81 -5.20 9.22
N THR A 157 29.37 -4.06 9.63
CA THR A 157 29.26 -3.47 10.97
C THR A 157 28.49 -2.16 10.88
N ALA A 158 28.03 -1.61 12.01
CA ALA A 158 27.27 -0.36 12.03
C ALA A 158 28.02 0.82 11.35
N ASP A 159 29.34 0.88 11.51
CA ASP A 159 30.20 1.92 10.90
C ASP A 159 30.29 1.80 9.37
N ASN A 160 30.09 0.59 8.84
CA ASN A 160 30.13 0.31 7.41
C ASN A 160 28.76 0.53 6.73
N VAL A 161 27.71 0.83 7.49
CA VAL A 161 26.38 1.17 6.97
C VAL A 161 26.23 2.69 6.93
N PRO A 162 26.20 3.30 5.73
CA PRO A 162 25.90 4.73 5.63
C PRO A 162 24.55 5.07 6.27
N GLU A 163 24.47 6.26 6.87
CA GLU A 163 23.24 6.80 7.44
C GLU A 163 22.09 6.76 6.44
N ARG A 164 20.84 6.55 6.90
CA ARG A 164 19.66 6.45 6.01
C ARG A 164 19.45 7.62 5.05
N THR A 165 20.01 8.79 5.36
CA THR A 165 19.97 9.99 4.51
C THR A 165 21.09 10.07 3.47
N ASP A 166 22.01 9.09 3.47
CA ASP A 166 23.17 9.08 2.59
C ASP A 166 22.75 9.03 1.11
N PRO A 167 23.34 9.89 0.25
CA PRO A 167 22.96 9.96 -1.15
C PRO A 167 23.27 8.69 -1.95
N SER A 168 24.13 7.78 -1.45
CA SER A 168 24.44 6.50 -2.10
C SER A 168 23.20 5.62 -2.33
N TYR A 169 22.20 5.70 -1.45
CA TYR A 169 20.95 4.95 -1.59
C TYR A 169 20.02 5.50 -2.68
N GLN A 170 20.26 6.72 -3.18
CA GLN A 170 19.50 7.33 -4.28
C GLN A 170 17.97 7.32 -4.09
N LEU A 171 17.46 7.28 -2.85
CA LEU A 171 16.04 7.08 -2.55
C LEU A 171 15.13 8.16 -3.16
N ARG A 172 15.60 9.41 -3.24
CA ARG A 172 14.86 10.48 -3.94
C ARG A 172 14.78 10.23 -5.44
N SER A 173 15.83 9.70 -6.06
CA SER A 173 15.84 9.33 -7.47
C SER A 173 14.87 8.19 -7.77
N LEU A 174 14.66 7.26 -6.82
CA LEU A 174 13.62 6.24 -6.90
C LEU A 174 12.21 6.89 -6.96
N GLY A 175 11.98 7.95 -6.18
CA GLY A 175 10.73 8.70 -6.25
C GLY A 175 10.51 9.36 -7.62
N LEU A 176 11.56 9.91 -8.23
CA LEU A 176 11.49 10.60 -9.52
C LEU A 176 11.21 9.65 -10.71
N ILE A 177 11.82 8.45 -10.71
CA ILE A 177 11.49 7.46 -11.74
C ILE A 177 10.09 6.89 -11.53
N ALA A 178 9.68 6.65 -10.28
CA ALA A 178 8.32 6.20 -9.97
C ALA A 178 7.28 7.21 -10.44
N ASP A 179 7.52 8.51 -10.23
CA ASP A 179 6.66 9.58 -10.75
C ASP A 179 6.51 9.50 -12.27
N SER A 180 7.61 9.25 -12.98
CA SER A 180 7.59 9.13 -14.45
C SER A 180 6.96 7.83 -14.97
N PHE A 181 6.74 6.84 -14.10
CA PHE A 181 6.24 5.51 -14.46
C PHE A 181 4.82 5.26 -14.00
N LEU A 182 4.40 5.97 -12.95
CA LEU A 182 3.18 5.71 -12.21
C LEU A 182 2.32 6.97 -12.06
N ALA A 183 2.83 8.19 -12.25
CA ALA A 183 1.96 9.36 -12.28
C ALA A 183 1.17 9.38 -13.59
N SER A 184 -0.16 9.44 -13.47
CA SER A 184 -1.07 9.57 -14.60
C SER A 184 -1.04 11.00 -15.12
N ASP A 185 -0.96 11.18 -16.44
CA ASP A 185 -1.04 12.53 -17.03
C ASP A 185 -2.43 13.17 -16.83
N ASN A 186 -3.47 12.35 -16.64
CA ASN A 186 -4.85 12.82 -16.50
C ASN A 186 -5.21 13.18 -15.05
N THR A 187 -4.65 12.47 -14.08
CA THR A 187 -5.05 12.58 -12.66
C THR A 187 -3.89 12.94 -11.72
N GLY A 188 -2.66 13.04 -12.24
CA GLY A 188 -1.46 13.31 -11.45
C GLY A 188 -1.10 12.13 -10.56
N THR A 189 -1.08 12.36 -9.25
CA THR A 189 -0.70 11.37 -8.23
C THR A 189 -1.68 10.18 -8.22
N THR A 190 -1.17 8.98 -8.44
CA THR A 190 -1.93 7.72 -8.44
C THR A 190 -1.67 6.92 -7.17
N ASN A 191 -2.56 5.98 -6.87
CA ASN A 191 -2.38 5.07 -5.74
C ASN A 191 -1.10 4.24 -5.87
N GLU A 192 -0.75 3.84 -7.09
CA GLU A 192 0.46 3.08 -7.39
C GLU A 192 1.72 3.92 -7.18
N LEU A 193 1.70 5.21 -7.52
CA LEU A 193 2.79 6.13 -7.20
C LEU A 193 2.95 6.28 -5.68
N MET A 194 1.85 6.41 -4.95
CA MET A 194 1.88 6.52 -3.49
C MET A 194 2.37 5.22 -2.84
N LEU A 195 1.98 4.06 -3.38
CA LEU A 195 2.50 2.76 -2.98
C LEU A 195 4.02 2.66 -3.22
N ALA A 196 4.50 3.10 -4.38
CA ALA A 196 5.94 3.13 -4.67
C ALA A 196 6.70 4.03 -3.69
N ARG A 197 6.17 5.22 -3.38
CA ARG A 197 6.75 6.12 -2.37
C ARG A 197 6.67 5.57 -0.95
N TRP A 198 5.62 4.80 -0.62
CA TRP A 198 5.54 4.06 0.62
C TRP A 198 6.66 3.02 0.75
N TYR A 199 6.94 2.24 -0.30
CA TYR A 199 8.09 1.32 -0.31
C TYR A 199 9.42 2.06 -0.16
N ILE A 200 9.57 3.25 -0.76
CA ILE A 200 10.78 4.06 -0.59
C ILE A 200 10.93 4.57 0.85
N ASN A 201 9.82 5.00 1.47
CA ASN A 201 9.80 5.36 2.88
C ASN A 201 10.17 4.17 3.77
N GLU A 202 9.70 2.96 3.44
CA GLU A 202 10.10 1.73 4.14
C GLU A 202 11.59 1.44 3.99
N MET A 203 12.14 1.58 2.78
CA MET A 203 13.59 1.43 2.58
C MET A 203 14.36 2.42 3.46
N TYR A 204 13.96 3.69 3.47
CA TYR A 204 14.58 4.73 4.30
C TYR A 204 14.57 4.39 5.79
N LEU A 205 13.43 3.97 6.32
CA LEU A 205 13.30 3.61 7.74
C LEU A 205 14.10 2.36 8.07
N ARG A 206 13.97 1.29 7.26
CA ARG A 206 14.64 0.01 7.49
C ARG A 206 16.16 0.09 7.42
N ILE A 207 16.73 1.01 6.63
CA ILE A 207 18.18 1.29 6.67
C ILE A 207 18.59 1.82 8.05
N GLY A 208 17.82 2.73 8.63
CA GLY A 208 18.03 3.23 9.98
C GLY A 208 17.88 2.14 11.03
N ASP A 209 16.76 1.41 11.00
CA ASP A 209 16.47 0.32 11.95
C ASP A 209 17.56 -0.76 11.92
N TYR A 210 18.04 -1.12 10.72
CA TYR A 210 19.12 -2.07 10.53
C TYR A 210 20.41 -1.60 11.21
N ARG A 211 20.79 -0.34 10.98
CA ARG A 211 21.99 0.23 11.59
C ARG A 211 21.85 0.31 13.11
N ASP A 212 20.71 0.74 13.63
CA ASP A 212 20.45 0.83 15.07
C ASP A 212 20.47 -0.56 15.74
N ALA A 213 19.99 -1.59 15.05
CA ALA A 213 20.10 -2.98 15.51
C ALA A 213 21.57 -3.44 15.57
N LEU A 214 22.39 -3.10 14.56
CA LEU A 214 23.82 -3.39 14.58
C LEU A 214 24.55 -2.66 15.72
N VAL A 215 24.22 -1.40 15.99
CA VAL A 215 24.79 -0.64 17.12
C VAL A 215 24.45 -1.30 18.45
N ARG A 216 23.24 -1.83 18.61
CA ARG A 216 22.81 -2.58 19.80
C ARG A 216 23.38 -3.99 19.89
N GLY A 217 24.01 -4.49 18.82
CA GLY A 217 24.47 -5.88 18.74
C GLY A 217 23.35 -6.91 18.59
N ASP A 218 22.16 -6.49 18.16
CA ASP A 218 21.01 -7.40 17.95
C ASP A 218 21.02 -7.96 16.53
N ALA A 219 21.62 -9.14 16.38
CA ALA A 219 21.78 -9.80 15.09
C ALA A 219 20.46 -10.27 14.47
N GLU A 220 19.48 -10.69 15.29
CA GLU A 220 18.19 -11.18 14.80
C GLU A 220 17.31 -10.02 14.32
N GLU A 221 17.32 -8.90 15.05
CA GLU A 221 16.64 -7.69 14.61
C GLU A 221 17.29 -7.11 13.34
N ALA A 222 18.62 -7.10 13.25
CA ALA A 222 19.33 -6.68 12.04
C ALA A 222 18.94 -7.57 10.83
N LYS A 223 18.93 -8.89 11.00
CA LYS A 223 18.50 -9.83 9.95
C LYS A 223 17.05 -9.57 9.51
N THR A 224 16.15 -9.31 10.45
CA THR A 224 14.74 -9.01 10.16
C THR A 224 14.57 -7.69 9.43
N CYS A 225 15.31 -6.65 9.84
CA CYS A 225 15.31 -5.35 9.18
C CYS A 225 15.84 -5.45 7.76
N TYR A 226 16.92 -6.21 7.54
CA TYR A 226 17.47 -6.44 6.21
C TYR A 226 16.49 -7.20 5.30
N ALA A 227 15.87 -8.27 5.81
CA ALA A 227 14.86 -9.01 5.06
C ALA A 227 13.64 -8.13 4.68
N SER A 228 13.25 -7.20 5.56
CA SER A 228 12.17 -6.25 5.29
C SER A 228 12.60 -5.19 4.27
N LEU A 229 13.85 -4.74 4.33
CA LEU A 229 14.46 -3.82 3.37
C LEU A 229 14.49 -4.42 1.96
N THR A 230 14.89 -5.68 1.82
CA THR A 230 14.90 -6.38 0.51
C THR A 230 13.48 -6.60 -0.02
N LYS A 231 12.51 -6.96 0.84
CA LYS A 231 11.09 -7.03 0.48
C LYS A 231 10.56 -5.68 -0.03
N ALA A 232 10.91 -4.58 0.61
CA ALA A 232 10.51 -3.24 0.18
C ALA A 232 11.10 -2.88 -1.20
N MET A 233 12.40 -3.13 -1.40
CA MET A 233 13.05 -2.90 -2.70
C MET A 233 12.46 -3.80 -3.80
N ASN A 234 12.27 -5.09 -3.55
CA ASN A 234 11.68 -6.01 -4.52
C ASN A 234 10.23 -5.68 -4.85
N SER A 235 9.45 -5.22 -3.87
CA SER A 235 8.08 -4.74 -4.11
C SER A 235 8.08 -3.48 -4.98
N TYR A 236 8.99 -2.54 -4.71
CA TYR A 236 9.19 -1.35 -5.54
C TYR A 236 9.59 -1.70 -6.98
N LEU A 237 10.58 -2.58 -7.15
CA LEU A 237 11.02 -3.03 -8.49
C LEU A 237 9.93 -3.80 -9.22
N SER A 238 9.10 -4.56 -8.50
CA SER A 238 7.95 -5.26 -9.10
C SER A 238 6.94 -4.27 -9.68
N LEU A 239 6.67 -3.15 -9.00
CA LEU A 239 5.84 -2.08 -9.56
C LEU A 239 6.47 -1.46 -10.82
N LEU A 240 7.75 -1.12 -10.76
CA LEU A 240 8.42 -0.49 -11.91
C LEU A 240 8.48 -1.42 -13.11
N ASN A 241 8.86 -2.69 -12.91
CA ASN A 241 9.04 -3.66 -13.98
C ASN A 241 7.75 -3.91 -14.76
N ARG A 242 6.59 -3.82 -14.11
CA ARG A 242 5.27 -3.88 -14.77
C ARG A 242 5.03 -2.72 -15.74
N SER A 243 5.61 -1.56 -15.45
CA SER A 243 5.62 -0.40 -16.33
C SER A 243 6.79 -0.41 -17.33
N ILE A 244 7.65 -1.44 -17.37
CA ILE A 244 8.71 -1.58 -18.38
C ILE A 244 8.27 -2.61 -19.41
N THR A 245 8.08 -2.15 -20.64
CA THR A 245 7.81 -3.01 -21.80
C THR A 245 9.04 -3.07 -22.69
N SER A 246 9.08 -3.99 -23.66
CA SER A 246 10.18 -4.08 -24.64
C SER A 246 10.45 -2.79 -25.43
N LYS A 247 9.46 -1.88 -25.51
CA LYS A 247 9.61 -0.55 -26.13
C LYS A 247 10.27 0.49 -25.22
N VAL A 248 10.27 0.24 -23.91
CA VAL A 248 10.81 1.15 -22.88
C VAL A 248 12.24 0.75 -22.53
N GLY A 249 12.53 -0.54 -22.40
CA GLY A 249 13.87 -1.03 -22.11
C GLY A 249 13.86 -2.33 -21.31
N ASP A 250 14.97 -2.63 -20.66
CA ASP A 250 15.13 -3.83 -19.85
C ASP A 250 14.58 -3.64 -18.43
N GLN A 251 13.96 -4.69 -17.91
CA GLN A 251 13.51 -4.75 -16.52
C GLN A 251 14.70 -4.79 -15.55
N PHE A 252 14.48 -4.32 -14.33
CA PHE A 252 15.45 -4.41 -13.25
C PHE A 252 15.46 -5.82 -12.64
N GLY A 253 16.64 -6.31 -12.27
CA GLY A 253 16.78 -7.55 -11.48
C GLY A 253 16.34 -7.34 -10.03
N TYR A 254 15.78 -8.38 -9.42
CA TYR A 254 15.44 -8.41 -7.99
C TYR A 254 16.67 -8.76 -7.14
N ILE A 255 16.58 -8.47 -5.84
CA ILE A 255 17.59 -8.78 -4.82
C ILE A 255 17.22 -10.06 -4.06
#